data_AF-A0A7C3H6D9-F1
#
_entry.id   AF-A0A7C3H6D9-F1
#
_cell.length_a   1.000
_cell.length_b   1.000
_cell.length_c   1.000
_cell.angle_alpha   90.00
_cell.angle_beta   90.00
_cell.angle_gamma   90.00
#
_symmetry.space_group_name_H-M   'P 1'
#
loop_
_entity.id
_entity.type
_entity.pdbx_description
1 polymer ?
#
loop_
_entity_poly.entity_id
_entity_poly.type
_entity_poly.pdbx_seq_one_letter_code
_entity_poly.pdbx_strand_id
1 'polypeptide(L)'
;MRLNCPDCGARFELGQAVEDGDGRRFVELLTSLPPIVIKPLMHYLRLFKPPERGLRWSRMLKLTQELAPMIKAAQVARNRTVYVVTAQQWADAMTRLADSPSPDLRLPLKSNGYLLGMLANVGEQQAAQAEQREIEQARQRSRAGSTGGAVSVADLVTETRTPAAAKKHRSTPPKGWKGPLDKKGTSHE
;
A
#
# COMPACT_ATOMS: atom_id res chain seq x y z
N MET A 1 34.11 33.62 -10.73
CA MET A 1 33.75 33.49 -9.30
C MET A 1 33.48 32.02 -9.04
N ARG A 2 34.14 31.41 -8.06
CA ARG A 2 34.05 29.97 -7.82
C ARG A 2 33.03 29.66 -6.73
N LEU A 3 32.17 28.69 -7.00
CA LEU A 3 31.27 28.10 -6.02
C LEU A 3 31.84 26.76 -5.54
N ASN A 4 31.60 26.48 -4.25
CA ASN A 4 31.95 25.20 -3.64
C ASN A 4 30.66 24.52 -3.19
N CYS A 5 30.46 23.27 -3.59
CA CYS A 5 29.36 22.46 -3.09
C CYS A 5 29.61 22.08 -1.61
N PRO A 6 28.74 22.46 -0.66
CA PRO A 6 28.94 22.14 0.76
C PRO A 6 28.83 20.63 1.05
N ASP A 7 28.18 19.87 0.16
CA ASP A 7 27.92 18.45 0.35
C ASP A 7 29.02 17.52 -0.17
N CYS A 8 29.71 17.91 -1.25
CA CYS A 8 30.73 17.06 -1.87
C CYS A 8 32.06 17.77 -2.16
N GLY A 9 32.18 19.06 -1.83
CA GLY A 9 33.41 19.82 -2.01
C GLY A 9 33.77 20.16 -3.46
N ALA A 10 32.94 19.79 -4.44
CA ALA A 10 33.15 20.11 -5.85
C ALA A 10 33.24 21.63 -6.05
N ARG A 11 34.23 22.06 -6.85
CA ARG A 11 34.46 23.47 -7.19
C ARG A 11 34.13 23.71 -8.66
N PHE A 12 33.40 24.78 -8.95
CA PHE A 12 33.05 25.15 -10.32
C PHE A 12 32.97 26.67 -10.47
N GLU A 13 33.25 27.16 -11.68
CA GLU A 13 33.04 28.57 -12.01
C GLU A 13 31.54 28.86 -12.12
N LEU A 14 31.07 29.93 -11.47
CA LEU A 14 29.66 30.31 -11.45
C LEU A 14 29.11 30.47 -12.88
N GLY A 15 29.85 31.13 -13.78
CA GLY A 15 29.41 31.35 -15.16
C GLY A 15 29.08 30.04 -15.87
N GLN A 16 29.94 29.02 -15.69
CA GLN A 16 29.73 27.69 -16.27
C GLN A 16 28.51 26.98 -15.67
N ALA A 17 28.24 27.17 -14.37
CA ALA A 17 27.03 26.62 -13.75
C ALA A 17 25.74 27.29 -14.26
N VAL A 18 25.79 28.59 -14.56
CA VAL A 18 24.66 29.32 -15.15
C VAL A 18 24.41 28.88 -16.60
N GLU A 19 25.47 28.58 -17.35
CA GLU A 19 25.38 28.11 -18.74
C GLU A 19 24.88 26.66 -18.85
N ASP A 20 25.04 25.83 -17.82
CA ASP A 20 24.56 24.45 -17.84
C ASP A 20 23.02 24.38 -17.98
N GLY A 21 22.57 23.95 -19.16
CA GLY A 21 21.14 23.85 -19.48
C GLY A 21 20.41 22.76 -18.68
N ASP A 22 21.07 21.64 -18.41
CA ASP A 22 20.47 20.54 -17.66
C ASP A 22 20.39 20.87 -16.16
N GLY A 23 21.40 21.57 -15.65
CA GLY A 23 21.40 22.12 -14.28
C GLY A 23 20.23 23.08 -14.08
N ARG A 24 20.00 24.02 -15.02
CA ARG A 24 18.86 24.95 -14.98
C ARG A 24 17.51 24.22 -14.99
N ARG A 25 17.31 23.29 -15.92
CA ARG A 25 16.09 22.48 -16.01
C ARG A 25 15.87 21.62 -14.76
N PHE A 26 16.94 21.12 -14.16
CA PHE A 26 16.84 20.37 -12.91
C PHE A 26 16.36 21.26 -11.77
N VAL A 27 16.95 22.45 -11.59
CA VAL A 27 16.53 23.40 -10.56
C VAL A 27 15.08 23.83 -10.78
N GLU A 28 14.67 24.12 -12.01
CA GLU A 28 13.28 24.42 -12.38
C GLU A 28 12.34 23.23 -12.06
N LEU A 29 12.77 22.00 -12.32
CA LEU A 29 11.98 20.82 -11.97
C LEU A 29 11.76 20.72 -10.45
N LEU A 30 12.77 21.05 -9.64
CA LEU A 30 12.65 21.03 -8.17
C LEU A 30 11.59 22.00 -7.65
N THR A 31 11.42 23.17 -8.26
CA THR A 31 10.39 24.14 -7.82
C THR A 31 8.97 23.64 -8.05
N SER A 32 8.81 22.63 -8.91
CA SER A 32 7.52 22.00 -9.18
C SER A 32 7.19 20.82 -8.27
N LEU A 33 8.12 20.40 -7.40
CA LEU A 33 7.93 19.30 -6.46
C LEU A 33 7.46 19.80 -5.08
N PRO A 34 6.76 18.97 -4.28
CA PRO A 34 6.45 19.30 -2.90
C PRO A 34 7.74 19.62 -2.11
N PRO A 35 7.81 20.74 -1.38
CA PRO A 35 9.04 21.17 -0.70
C PRO A 35 9.66 20.12 0.23
N ILE A 36 8.81 19.33 0.89
CA ILE A 36 9.23 18.26 1.80
C ILE A 36 10.05 17.15 1.13
N VAL A 37 9.90 16.96 -0.18
CA VAL A 37 10.61 15.92 -0.94
C VAL A 37 11.98 16.40 -1.43
N ILE A 38 12.19 17.71 -1.56
CA ILE A 38 13.38 18.28 -2.23
C ILE A 38 14.67 17.86 -1.53
N LYS A 39 14.78 18.06 -0.21
CA LYS A 39 15.97 17.69 0.55
C LYS A 39 16.22 16.17 0.55
N PRO A 40 15.24 15.31 0.89
CA PRO A 40 15.39 13.85 0.75
C PRO A 40 15.82 13.40 -0.64
N LEU A 41 15.27 14.01 -1.70
CA LEU A 41 15.66 13.73 -3.08
C LEU A 41 17.13 14.04 -3.32
N MET A 42 17.65 15.17 -2.81
CA MET A 42 19.08 15.50 -2.96
C MET A 42 19.99 14.46 -2.28
N HIS A 43 19.61 13.97 -1.10
CA HIS A 43 20.35 12.91 -0.40
C HIS A 43 20.25 11.58 -1.16
N TYR A 44 19.06 11.22 -1.64
CA TYR A 44 18.83 10.02 -2.43
C TYR A 44 19.65 10.00 -3.73
N LEU A 45 19.74 11.12 -4.46
CA LEU A 45 20.53 11.21 -5.69
C LEU A 45 22.02 10.93 -5.47
N ARG A 46 22.55 11.09 -4.26
CA ARG A 46 23.96 10.73 -3.94
C ARG A 46 24.23 9.24 -4.10
N LEU A 47 23.22 8.39 -3.95
CA LEU A 47 23.34 6.94 -4.13
C LEU A 47 23.65 6.55 -5.59
N PHE A 48 23.48 7.46 -6.55
CA PHE A 48 23.82 7.26 -7.96
C PHE A 48 25.23 7.76 -8.31
N LYS A 49 25.92 8.42 -7.38
CA LYS A 49 27.23 9.02 -7.62
C LYS A 49 28.30 7.93 -7.78
N PRO A 50 29.05 7.90 -8.90
CA PRO A 50 30.21 7.05 -9.05
C PRO A 50 31.33 7.41 -8.04
N PRO A 51 32.24 6.48 -7.71
CA PRO A 51 33.30 6.73 -6.73
C PRO A 51 34.27 7.84 -7.17
N GLU A 52 34.67 7.86 -8.44
CA GLU A 52 35.73 8.75 -8.94
C GLU A 52 35.22 10.11 -9.45
N ARG A 53 33.93 10.24 -9.75
CA ARG A 53 33.38 11.42 -10.44
C ARG A 53 32.07 11.86 -9.84
N GLY A 54 31.79 13.16 -9.96
CA GLY A 54 30.49 13.72 -9.61
C GLY A 54 29.37 13.15 -10.48
N LEU A 55 28.14 13.15 -9.93
CA LEU A 55 26.95 12.86 -10.70
C LEU A 55 26.67 14.04 -11.65
N ARG A 56 26.54 13.78 -12.95
CA ARG A 56 26.27 14.83 -13.94
C ARG A 56 24.84 15.37 -13.81
N TRP A 57 24.65 16.67 -14.09
CA TRP A 57 23.33 17.31 -14.09
C TRP A 57 22.35 16.61 -15.02
N SER A 58 22.78 16.22 -16.22
CA SER A 58 21.96 15.44 -17.17
C SER A 58 21.40 14.16 -16.56
N ARG A 59 22.21 13.49 -15.72
CA ARG A 59 21.80 12.26 -15.03
C ARG A 59 20.85 12.56 -13.86
N MET A 60 21.13 13.60 -13.08
CA MET A 60 20.23 14.06 -12.01
C MET A 60 18.86 14.42 -12.58
N LEU A 61 18.84 15.23 -13.64
CA LEU A 61 17.64 15.63 -14.35
C LEU A 61 16.83 14.43 -14.83
N LYS A 62 17.46 13.48 -15.52
CA LYS A 62 16.77 12.27 -16.01
C LYS A 62 16.16 11.46 -14.87
N LEU A 63 16.92 11.22 -13.80
CA LEU A 63 16.43 10.46 -12.64
C LEU A 63 15.24 11.15 -11.97
N THR A 64 15.28 12.48 -11.84
CA THR A 64 14.19 13.24 -11.23
C THR A 64 12.98 13.39 -12.16
N GLN A 65 13.17 13.49 -13.47
CA GLN A 65 12.08 13.52 -14.45
C GLN A 65 11.27 12.22 -14.44
N GLU A 66 11.92 11.07 -14.21
CA GLU A 66 11.23 9.79 -14.04
C GLU A 66 10.31 9.81 -12.80
N LEU A 67 10.74 10.44 -11.70
CA LEU A 67 10.01 10.45 -10.44
C LEU A 67 8.95 11.55 -10.34
N ALA A 68 9.22 12.72 -10.93
CA ALA A 68 8.39 13.92 -10.81
C ALA A 68 6.89 13.71 -11.10
N PRO A 69 6.47 13.03 -12.19
CA PRO A 69 5.05 12.84 -12.44
C PRO A 69 4.37 11.99 -11.37
N MET A 70 5.06 10.96 -10.84
CA MET A 70 4.53 10.09 -9.79
C MET A 70 4.42 10.82 -8.44
N ILE A 71 5.45 11.61 -8.09
CA ILE A 71 5.43 12.44 -6.87
C ILE A 71 4.28 13.45 -6.92
N LYS A 72 4.10 14.14 -8.05
CA LYS A 72 3.03 15.13 -8.23
C LYS A 72 1.64 14.51 -8.18
N ALA A 73 1.49 13.31 -8.74
CA ALA A 73 0.24 12.57 -8.71
C ALA A 73 0.00 11.82 -7.38
N ALA A 74 0.93 11.91 -6.41
CA ALA A 74 0.87 11.20 -5.14
C ALA A 74 0.58 9.70 -5.29
N GLN A 75 1.19 9.07 -6.29
CA GLN A 75 0.93 7.66 -6.61
C GLN A 75 2.15 6.96 -7.20
N VAL A 76 2.20 5.64 -7.06
CA VAL A 76 3.21 4.78 -7.70
C VAL A 76 2.52 3.61 -8.41
N ALA A 77 2.99 3.27 -9.61
CA ALA A 77 2.48 2.14 -10.37
C ALA A 77 3.44 0.94 -10.30
N ARG A 78 2.91 -0.24 -9.93
CA ARG A 78 3.67 -1.50 -9.96
C ARG A 78 2.73 -2.65 -10.29
N ASN A 79 3.17 -3.56 -11.17
CA ASN A 79 2.40 -4.74 -11.58
C ASN A 79 0.98 -4.41 -12.09
N ARG A 80 0.81 -3.30 -12.81
CA ARG A 80 -0.49 -2.75 -13.28
C ARG A 80 -1.42 -2.23 -12.19
N THR A 81 -1.01 -2.24 -10.92
CA THR A 81 -1.74 -1.62 -9.81
C THR A 81 -1.14 -0.26 -9.51
N VAL A 82 -2.01 0.71 -9.23
CA VAL A 82 -1.62 2.05 -8.77
C VAL A 82 -1.88 2.15 -7.28
N TYR A 83 -0.86 2.52 -6.52
CA TYR A 83 -0.95 2.73 -5.08
C TYR A 83 -0.83 4.20 -4.75
N VAL A 84 -1.64 4.67 -3.80
CA VAL A 84 -1.58 6.04 -3.28
C VAL A 84 -0.36 6.15 -2.36
N VAL A 85 0.51 7.11 -2.66
CA VAL A 85 1.75 7.38 -1.92
C VAL A 85 1.92 8.88 -1.79
N THR A 86 1.73 9.38 -0.57
CA THR A 86 1.83 10.79 -0.21
C THR A 86 3.26 11.32 -0.33
N ALA A 87 3.40 12.64 -0.48
CA ALA A 87 4.70 13.31 -0.50
C ALA A 87 5.56 13.02 0.76
N GLN A 88 4.92 12.84 1.92
CA GLN A 88 5.60 12.44 3.15
C GLN A 88 6.25 11.06 3.00
N GLN A 89 5.52 10.08 2.45
CA GLN A 89 6.07 8.73 2.26
C GLN A 89 7.21 8.69 1.25
N TRP A 90 7.15 9.53 0.21
CA TRP A 90 8.27 9.73 -0.71
C TRP A 90 9.51 10.26 0.04
N ALA A 91 9.33 11.30 0.85
CA ALA A 91 10.40 11.88 1.67
C ALA A 91 10.99 10.86 2.65
N ASP A 92 10.15 10.10 3.35
CA ASP A 92 10.57 9.09 4.32
C ASP A 92 11.35 7.95 3.65
N ALA A 93 10.88 7.46 2.50
CA ALA A 93 11.55 6.40 1.76
C ALA A 93 12.91 6.84 1.20
N MET A 94 12.98 8.05 0.62
CA MET A 94 14.24 8.63 0.14
C MET A 94 15.25 8.82 1.27
N THR A 95 14.79 9.34 2.41
CA THR A 95 15.61 9.54 3.61
C THR A 95 16.13 8.21 4.14
N ARG A 96 15.26 7.21 4.30
CA ARG A 96 15.64 5.86 4.74
C ARG A 96 16.72 5.24 3.84
N LEU A 97 16.55 5.35 2.53
CA LEU A 97 17.54 4.83 1.57
C LEU A 97 18.88 5.54 1.67
N ALA A 98 18.87 6.86 1.88
CA ALA A 98 20.08 7.66 1.96
C ALA A 98 20.85 7.44 3.26
N ASP A 99 20.14 7.33 4.39
CA ASP A 99 20.73 7.25 5.73
C ASP A 99 21.10 5.81 6.13
N SER A 100 20.37 4.82 5.60
CA SER A 100 20.57 3.41 5.96
C SER A 100 20.36 2.50 4.74
N PRO A 101 21.24 2.59 3.74
CA PRO A 101 21.19 1.69 2.59
C PRO A 101 21.37 0.24 3.05
N SER A 102 20.58 -0.67 2.47
CA SER A 102 20.72 -2.11 2.72
C SER A 102 22.13 -2.59 2.34
N PRO A 103 22.74 -3.52 3.10
CA PRO A 103 24.07 -4.05 2.79
C PRO A 103 24.14 -4.74 1.41
N ASP A 104 23.01 -5.26 0.93
CA ASP A 104 22.91 -5.90 -0.38
C ASP A 104 22.74 -4.89 -1.53
N LEU A 105 22.55 -3.61 -1.21
CA LEU A 105 22.31 -2.57 -2.20
C LEU A 105 23.61 -2.20 -2.90
N ARG A 106 23.73 -2.60 -4.17
CA ARG A 106 24.90 -2.30 -4.99
C ARG A 106 24.89 -0.83 -5.43
N LEU A 107 25.81 -0.05 -4.89
CA LEU A 107 26.08 1.32 -5.28
C LEU A 107 27.19 1.39 -6.36
N PRO A 108 27.16 2.38 -7.27
CA PRO A 108 26.08 3.36 -7.46
C PRO A 108 24.81 2.72 -8.03
N LEU A 109 23.66 3.26 -7.63
CA LEU A 109 22.37 2.84 -8.18
C LEU A 109 22.29 3.11 -9.68
N LYS A 110 21.60 2.21 -10.39
CA LYS A 110 21.42 2.31 -11.85
C LYS A 110 20.06 2.88 -12.25
N SER A 111 19.04 2.78 -11.40
CA SER A 111 17.70 3.29 -11.67
C SER A 111 16.92 3.55 -10.38
N ASN A 112 15.77 4.21 -10.50
CA ASN A 112 14.83 4.45 -9.41
C ASN A 112 14.05 3.18 -8.96
N GLY A 113 14.28 2.03 -9.60
CA GLY A 113 13.45 0.83 -9.43
C GLY A 113 13.37 0.33 -7.99
N TYR A 114 14.45 0.44 -7.21
CA TYR A 114 14.44 0.03 -5.81
C TYR A 114 13.54 0.94 -4.95
N LEU A 115 13.62 2.26 -5.13
CA LEU A 115 12.76 3.21 -4.44
C LEU A 115 11.29 2.99 -4.80
N LEU A 116 10.99 2.82 -6.09
CA LEU A 116 9.63 2.55 -6.57
C LEU A 116 9.08 1.22 -6.03
N GLY A 117 9.92 0.19 -5.95
CA GLY A 117 9.56 -1.09 -5.33
C GLY A 117 9.23 -0.94 -3.84
N MET A 118 10.05 -0.20 -3.10
CA MET A 118 9.81 0.09 -1.68
C MET A 118 8.49 0.85 -1.48
N LEU A 119 8.24 1.90 -2.26
CA LEU A 119 7.02 2.70 -2.15
C LEU A 119 5.78 1.91 -2.55
N ALA A 120 5.87 1.06 -3.58
CA ALA A 120 4.78 0.17 -3.95
C ALA A 120 4.46 -0.82 -2.83
N ASN A 121 5.47 -1.37 -2.14
CA ASN A 121 5.24 -2.24 -0.97
C ASN A 121 4.52 -1.48 0.16
N VAL A 122 4.90 -0.22 0.42
CA VAL A 122 4.23 0.62 1.41
C VAL A 122 2.76 0.84 1.01
N GLY A 123 2.52 1.19 -0.25
CA GLY A 123 1.17 1.41 -0.77
C GLY A 123 0.29 0.14 -0.74
N GLU A 124 0.87 -1.02 -1.04
CA GLU A 124 0.20 -2.32 -0.95
C GLU A 124 -0.18 -2.67 0.50
N GLN A 125 0.73 -2.46 1.45
CA GLN A 125 0.44 -2.65 2.87
C GLN A 125 -0.68 -1.72 3.36
N GLN A 126 -0.72 -0.47 2.87
CA GLN A 126 -1.78 0.46 3.21
C GLN A 126 -3.14 0.04 2.64
N ALA A 127 -3.17 -0.40 1.38
CA ALA A 127 -4.39 -0.92 0.76
C ALA A 127 -4.93 -2.15 1.53
N ALA A 128 -4.05 -3.10 1.87
CA ALA A 128 -4.42 -4.27 2.65
C ALA A 128 -4.94 -3.90 4.06
N GLN A 129 -4.31 -2.93 4.72
CA GLN A 129 -4.79 -2.45 6.03
C GLN A 129 -6.13 -1.72 5.94
N ALA A 130 -6.37 -0.96 4.86
CA ALA A 130 -7.65 -0.29 4.64
C ALA A 130 -8.78 -1.32 4.48
N GLU A 131 -8.57 -2.34 3.64
CA GLU A 131 -9.53 -3.43 3.44
C GLU A 131 -9.83 -4.19 4.74
N GLN A 132 -8.80 -4.52 5.53
CA GLN A 132 -9.00 -5.17 6.84
C GLN A 132 -9.83 -4.31 7.80
N ARG A 133 -9.58 -2.99 7.84
CA ARG A 133 -10.34 -2.06 8.67
C ARG A 133 -11.79 -1.98 8.24
N GLU A 134 -12.06 -1.98 6.94
CA GLU A 134 -13.43 -1.97 6.40
C GLU A 134 -14.20 -3.26 6.77
N ILE A 135 -13.56 -4.42 6.63
CA ILE A 135 -14.13 -5.71 7.03
C ILE A 135 -14.44 -5.72 8.53
N GLU A 136 -13.51 -5.25 9.36
CA GLU A 136 -13.70 -5.20 10.82
C GLU A 136 -14.80 -4.22 11.22
N GLN A 137 -14.86 -3.04 10.59
CA GLN A 137 -15.96 -2.09 10.80
C GLN A 137 -17.31 -2.67 10.39
N ALA A 138 -17.38 -3.41 9.28
CA ALA A 138 -18.60 -4.09 8.86
C ALA A 138 -19.04 -5.15 9.88
N ARG A 139 -18.09 -5.92 10.45
CA ARG A 139 -18.34 -6.88 11.54
C ARG A 139 -18.80 -6.20 12.83
N GLN A 140 -18.22 -5.05 13.18
CA GLN A 140 -18.62 -4.29 14.37
C GLN A 140 -20.02 -3.68 14.20
N ARG A 141 -20.34 -3.18 13.00
CA ARG A 141 -21.69 -2.67 12.68
C ARG A 141 -22.75 -3.75 12.74
N SER A 142 -22.47 -4.96 12.22
CA SER A 142 -23.41 -6.07 12.32
C SER A 142 -23.61 -6.55 13.76
N ARG A 143 -22.55 -6.55 14.59
CA ARG A 143 -22.67 -6.81 16.04
C ARG A 143 -23.45 -5.73 16.79
N ALA A 144 -23.23 -4.45 16.48
CA ALA A 144 -23.95 -3.34 17.11
C ALA A 144 -25.45 -3.32 16.73
N GLY A 145 -25.78 -3.69 15.50
CA GLY A 145 -27.17 -3.88 15.04
C GLY A 145 -27.86 -5.11 15.67
N SER A 146 -27.08 -6.06 16.19
CA SER A 146 -27.57 -7.24 16.93
C SER A 146 -27.87 -6.92 18.42
N THR A 147 -27.96 -5.66 18.82
CA THR A 147 -28.44 -5.27 20.16
C THR A 147 -29.95 -5.48 20.36
N GLY A 148 -30.68 -5.86 19.30
CA GLY A 148 -31.98 -6.51 19.41
C GLY A 148 -31.84 -7.98 19.83
N GLY A 149 -31.62 -8.22 21.12
CA GLY A 149 -31.77 -9.51 21.79
C GLY A 149 -31.06 -10.69 21.15
N ALA A 150 -29.84 -11.00 21.60
CA ALA A 150 -29.35 -12.38 21.50
C ALA A 150 -30.31 -13.26 22.30
N VAL A 151 -31.34 -13.82 21.65
CA VAL A 151 -32.21 -14.81 22.27
C VAL A 151 -31.32 -16.00 22.58
N SER A 152 -31.10 -16.26 23.87
CA SER A 152 -30.36 -17.43 24.28
C SER A 152 -31.07 -18.66 23.72
N VAL A 153 -30.31 -19.60 23.16
CA VAL A 153 -30.87 -20.89 22.75
C VAL A 153 -31.59 -21.56 23.94
N ALA A 154 -31.17 -21.27 25.18
CA ALA A 154 -31.87 -21.70 26.38
C ALA A 154 -33.27 -21.05 26.52
N ASP A 155 -33.41 -19.74 26.25
CA ASP A 155 -34.69 -19.04 26.35
C ASP A 155 -35.72 -19.56 25.32
N LEU A 156 -35.27 -19.85 24.10
CA LEU A 156 -36.08 -20.51 23.05
C LEU A 156 -36.57 -21.91 23.46
N VAL A 157 -35.79 -22.64 24.28
CA VAL A 157 -36.18 -23.98 24.75
C VAL A 157 -37.15 -23.88 25.94
N THR A 158 -37.06 -22.83 26.77
CA THR A 158 -37.96 -22.65 27.92
C THR A 158 -39.39 -22.29 27.51
N GLU A 159 -39.57 -21.55 26.41
CA GLU A 159 -40.91 -21.19 25.90
C GLU A 159 -41.68 -22.43 25.36
N THR A 160 -40.98 -23.54 25.10
CA THR A 160 -41.61 -24.83 24.76
C THR A 160 -41.88 -25.75 25.94
N ARG A 161 -41.58 -25.34 27.19
CA ARG A 161 -41.83 -26.14 28.40
C ARG A 161 -42.74 -25.42 29.38
N THR A 162 -44.04 -25.39 29.05
CA THR A 162 -45.09 -25.53 30.07
C THR A 162 -45.84 -26.83 29.82
N PRO A 163 -45.92 -27.76 30.79
CA PRO A 163 -46.65 -29.00 30.62
C PRO A 163 -48.13 -28.72 30.91
N ALA A 164 -48.91 -28.47 29.87
CA ALA A 164 -50.35 -28.66 29.92
C ALA A 164 -50.75 -29.49 28.71
N ALA A 165 -51.37 -30.63 28.97
CA ALA A 165 -51.72 -31.66 27.99
C ALA A 165 -52.51 -31.10 26.80
N ALA A 166 -51.81 -30.74 25.72
CA ALA A 166 -52.42 -30.43 24.44
C ALA A 166 -52.39 -31.66 23.54
N LYS A 167 -53.58 -32.11 23.11
CA LYS A 167 -53.78 -33.24 22.21
C LYS A 167 -52.95 -33.04 20.94
N LYS A 168 -52.12 -34.04 20.60
CA LYS A 168 -51.36 -34.07 19.35
C LYS A 168 -52.34 -34.13 18.17
N HIS A 169 -52.55 -33.03 17.46
CA HIS A 169 -53.16 -33.08 16.15
C HIS A 169 -52.13 -33.59 15.14
N ARG A 170 -52.37 -34.79 14.63
CA ARG A 170 -51.58 -35.38 13.55
C ARG A 170 -51.88 -34.59 12.28
N SER A 171 -50.91 -33.83 11.79
CA SER A 171 -51.05 -33.12 10.51
C SER A 171 -51.23 -34.13 9.37
N THR A 172 -52.26 -33.91 8.55
CA THR A 172 -52.50 -34.71 7.35
C THR A 172 -51.41 -34.43 6.32
N PRO A 173 -50.79 -35.45 5.71
CA PRO A 173 -49.79 -35.22 4.67
C PRO A 173 -50.38 -34.46 3.48
N PRO A 174 -49.60 -33.58 2.82
CA PRO A 174 -50.05 -32.88 1.61
C PRO A 174 -50.42 -33.86 0.50
N LYS A 175 -51.42 -33.48 -0.32
CA LYS A 175 -51.92 -34.28 -1.46
C LYS A 175 -50.75 -34.63 -2.39
N GLY A 176 -50.39 -35.92 -2.45
CA GLY A 176 -49.28 -36.44 -3.28
C GLY A 176 -48.10 -37.02 -2.51
N TRP A 177 -48.09 -37.01 -1.17
CA TRP A 177 -47.03 -37.62 -0.39
C TRP A 177 -47.03 -39.16 -0.49
N LYS A 178 -45.94 -39.75 -0.99
CA LYS A 178 -45.78 -41.20 -1.22
C LYS A 178 -45.10 -41.97 -0.07
N GLY A 179 -45.09 -41.40 1.15
CA GLY A 179 -44.47 -42.04 2.30
C GLY A 179 -42.93 -42.13 2.22
N PRO A 180 -42.25 -42.57 3.30
CA PRO A 180 -40.81 -42.76 3.29
C PRO A 180 -40.41 -43.94 2.38
N LEU A 181 -39.34 -43.77 1.59
CA LEU A 181 -38.80 -44.84 0.75
C LEU A 181 -38.23 -45.97 1.63
N ASP A 182 -38.76 -47.19 1.45
CA ASP A 182 -38.29 -48.38 2.13
C ASP A 182 -36.82 -48.66 1.78
N LYS A 183 -35.94 -48.65 2.80
CA LYS A 183 -34.61 -49.26 2.69
C LYS A 183 -34.79 -50.77 2.84
N LYS A 184 -35.14 -51.46 1.76
CA LYS A 184 -34.97 -52.93 1.69
C LYS A 184 -33.52 -53.23 1.34
N GLY A 185 -32.87 -53.92 2.27
CA GLY A 185 -31.48 -54.33 2.18
C GLY A 185 -31.21 -55.34 1.08
N THR A 186 -29.93 -55.40 0.71
CA THR A 186 -29.30 -56.57 0.10
C THR A 186 -28.20 -57.01 1.05
N SER A 187 -28.54 -57.96 1.92
CA SER A 187 -27.60 -58.94 2.45
C SER A 187 -27.97 -60.26 1.80
N HIS A 188 -27.10 -60.79 0.96
CA HIS A 188 -26.93 -62.23 0.76
C HIS A 188 -25.50 -62.47 0.28
N GLU A 189 -24.87 -63.42 0.97
CA GLU A 189 -23.76 -64.33 0.59
C GLU A 189 -22.77 -63.91 -0.51
#